data_AF-A0A4R6IIS3-F1
#
_entry.id   AF-A0A4R6IIS3-F1
#
_cell.length_a   1.000
_cell.length_b   1.000
_cell.length_c   1.000
_cell.angle_alpha   90.00
_cell.angle_beta   90.00
_cell.angle_gamma   90.00
#
_symmetry.space_group_name_H-M   'P 1'
#
loop_
_entity.id
_entity.type
_entity.pdbx_description
1 polymer ?
#
loop_
_entity_poly.entity_id
_entity_poly.type
_entity_poly.pdbx_seq_one_letter_code
_entity_poly.pdbx_strand_id
1 'polypeptide(L)'
;MSTETTPFWGDPFDLYFSKEEIHMLLAFKADVELFYDKLQADARFQAIGWLPTFAQIQNKPTTKAGYGITDVDTSAQVDAKINALINSAPGVLDTLAEIAAALGNDPNFATTITNQLALKANAANVFTKTEATATFKAITWFPTFAQVLNTPTTRDGYALSDVYTRTETNAAIQAIIGAAPGALDTLVELANALGNDPNFAATITTALAAKAPQATTYTKTEVDTLQRMGFVDYVANFTLQLSDGNKMLRVSHATGATASIPTNAALALPIGFVVIIKQAGLGSITVAPSAGVTLLSPNSLVKTATKDAQCVLVKESADVWSLEGNLV
;
A
#
# COMPACT_ATOMS: atom_id res chain seq x y z
N MET A 1 137.70 2.33 109.36
CA MET A 1 137.26 2.01 110.73
C MET A 1 135.82 2.52 110.88
N SER A 2 135.01 1.89 111.73
CA SER A 2 133.70 2.33 112.29
C SER A 2 133.28 3.79 112.06
N THR A 3 131.99 4.13 111.86
CA THR A 3 130.89 3.83 112.79
C THR A 3 129.50 3.84 112.12
N GLU A 4 128.50 3.33 112.86
CA GLU A 4 127.09 3.74 112.82
C GLU A 4 126.97 5.30 112.85
N THR A 5 125.90 5.96 112.42
CA THR A 5 124.52 5.85 112.94
C THR A 5 123.46 6.45 112.00
N THR A 6 122.22 5.99 112.18
CA THR A 6 120.92 6.63 111.83
C THR A 6 120.87 8.12 112.26
N PRO A 7 119.99 9.02 111.74
CA PRO A 7 118.51 8.89 111.65
C PRO A 7 117.86 9.65 110.44
N PHE A 8 116.56 10.03 110.30
CA PHE A 8 115.30 9.88 111.07
C PHE A 8 114.07 10.08 110.11
N TRP A 9 112.97 9.32 110.31
CA TRP A 9 111.52 9.59 110.05
C TRP A 9 110.94 10.45 108.88
N GLY A 10 109.79 9.96 108.36
CA GLY A 10 108.75 10.71 107.62
C GLY A 10 108.60 10.26 106.15
N ASP A 11 107.41 10.04 105.59
CA ASP A 11 106.02 10.07 106.07
C ASP A 11 105.13 9.08 105.22
N PRO A 12 103.77 9.14 105.15
CA PRO A 12 103.01 8.13 105.89
C PRO A 12 102.04 7.23 105.09
N PHE A 13 101.84 6.02 105.64
CA PHE A 13 100.73 5.04 105.46
C PHE A 13 100.84 3.88 104.45
N ASP A 14 101.61 3.95 103.35
CA ASP A 14 101.47 2.93 102.28
C ASP A 14 102.16 1.57 102.56
N LEU A 15 101.38 0.49 102.40
CA LEU A 15 101.61 -0.82 103.03
C LEU A 15 102.68 -1.71 102.36
N TYR A 16 103.84 -1.81 103.01
CA TYR A 16 104.66 -3.02 102.96
C TYR A 16 103.97 -4.12 103.78
N PHE A 17 103.20 -5.00 103.13
CA PHE A 17 102.61 -6.16 103.79
C PHE A 17 103.69 -7.07 104.39
N SER A 18 103.56 -7.37 105.69
CA SER A 18 104.37 -8.33 106.43
C SER A 18 104.30 -9.74 105.82
N LYS A 19 105.21 -10.63 106.22
CA LYS A 19 105.20 -12.02 105.75
C LYS A 19 103.91 -12.74 106.15
N GLU A 20 103.33 -12.36 107.28
CA GLU A 20 102.06 -12.80 107.81
C GLU A 20 100.89 -12.26 106.98
N GLU A 21 100.91 -10.97 106.59
CA GLU A 21 99.90 -10.39 105.70
C GLU A 21 99.97 -10.94 104.27
N ILE A 22 101.16 -11.25 103.75
CA ILE A 22 101.33 -11.94 102.46
C ILE A 22 100.78 -13.39 102.57
N HIS A 23 100.98 -14.07 103.71
CA HIS A 23 100.32 -15.36 103.95
C HIS A 23 98.81 -15.21 104.10
N MET A 24 98.29 -14.15 104.72
CA MET A 24 96.85 -13.86 104.73
C MET A 24 96.31 -13.57 103.33
N LEU A 25 97.07 -12.90 102.46
CA LEU A 25 96.66 -12.63 101.08
C LEU A 25 96.66 -13.90 100.21
N LEU A 26 97.65 -14.78 100.42
CA LEU A 26 97.71 -16.11 99.80
C LEU A 26 96.62 -17.05 100.34
N ALA A 27 96.35 -17.01 101.65
CA ALA A 27 95.24 -17.73 102.28
C ALA A 27 93.90 -17.20 101.78
N PHE A 28 93.71 -15.88 101.67
CA PHE A 28 92.50 -15.27 101.11
C PHE A 28 92.32 -15.64 99.64
N LYS A 29 93.41 -15.69 98.85
CA LYS A 29 93.34 -16.17 97.46
C LYS A 29 92.94 -17.65 97.39
N ALA A 30 93.43 -18.49 98.29
CA ALA A 30 93.01 -19.89 98.41
C ALA A 30 91.55 -20.02 98.89
N ASP A 31 91.12 -19.19 99.85
CA ASP A 31 89.75 -19.14 100.38
C ASP A 31 88.74 -18.65 99.33
N VAL A 32 89.15 -17.79 98.40
CA VAL A 32 88.35 -17.39 97.23
C VAL A 32 88.24 -18.51 96.19
N GLU A 33 89.30 -19.31 95.98
CA GLU A 33 89.20 -20.54 95.17
C GLU A 33 88.41 -21.67 95.86
N LEU A 34 88.24 -21.60 97.19
CA LEU A 34 87.35 -22.44 97.99
C LEU A 34 85.85 -22.09 97.86
N PHE A 35 85.46 -21.08 97.07
CA PHE A 35 84.07 -20.84 96.67
C PHE A 35 83.58 -21.81 95.56
N TYR A 36 83.51 -23.10 95.95
CA TYR A 36 82.66 -24.17 95.41
C TYR A 36 82.82 -24.61 93.94
N ASP A 37 83.44 -25.78 93.77
CA ASP A 37 83.27 -26.67 92.62
C ASP A 37 81.79 -27.12 92.48
N LYS A 38 81.31 -27.18 91.23
CA LYS A 38 79.98 -27.69 90.85
C LYS A 38 79.62 -29.02 91.51
N LEU A 39 80.58 -29.94 91.64
CA LEU A 39 80.33 -31.26 92.22
C LEU A 39 79.89 -31.17 93.70
N GLN A 40 80.43 -30.19 94.44
CA GLN A 40 80.04 -29.94 95.83
C GLN A 40 78.74 -29.12 95.93
N ALA A 41 78.45 -28.27 94.94
CA ALA A 41 77.17 -27.57 94.85
C ALA A 41 76.01 -28.55 94.61
N ASP A 42 76.13 -29.45 93.63
CA ASP A 42 75.11 -30.47 93.33
C ASP A 42 74.87 -31.40 94.54
N ALA A 43 75.92 -31.81 95.26
CA ALA A 43 75.79 -32.59 96.50
C ALA A 43 75.00 -31.84 97.60
N ARG A 44 75.18 -30.52 97.73
CA ARG A 44 74.43 -29.70 98.71
C ARG A 44 73.00 -29.42 98.30
N PHE A 45 72.71 -29.26 97.00
CA PHE A 45 71.33 -29.15 96.53
C PHE A 45 70.56 -30.47 96.71
N GLN A 46 71.19 -31.63 96.49
CA GLN A 46 70.54 -32.93 96.76
C GLN A 46 70.27 -33.19 98.25
N ALA A 47 71.05 -32.61 99.17
CA ALA A 47 70.77 -32.70 100.61
C ALA A 47 69.53 -31.89 101.05
N ILE A 48 69.07 -30.92 100.25
CA ILE A 48 67.87 -30.12 100.52
C ILE A 48 66.73 -30.64 99.63
N GLY A 49 66.17 -31.80 100.01
CA GLY A 49 65.26 -32.61 99.18
C GLY A 49 63.91 -32.00 98.74
N TRP A 50 63.72 -30.69 98.89
CA TRP A 50 62.58 -29.92 98.40
C TRP A 50 62.95 -28.98 97.23
N LEU A 51 64.25 -28.81 96.94
CA LEU A 51 64.74 -28.00 95.83
C LEU A 51 64.97 -28.87 94.59
N PRO A 52 64.59 -28.39 93.38
CA PRO A 52 64.88 -29.11 92.15
C PRO A 52 66.40 -29.14 91.91
N THR A 53 66.89 -30.30 91.49
CA THR A 53 68.30 -30.47 91.07
C THR A 53 68.60 -29.60 89.84
N PHE A 54 69.87 -29.24 89.67
CA PHE A 54 70.30 -28.42 88.52
C PHE A 54 69.96 -29.08 87.16
N ALA A 55 70.01 -30.41 87.09
CA ALA A 55 69.59 -31.19 85.92
C ALA A 55 68.08 -31.06 85.60
N GLN A 56 67.22 -30.95 86.62
CA GLN A 56 65.77 -30.70 86.41
C GLN A 56 65.49 -29.27 85.94
N ILE A 57 66.37 -28.32 86.24
CA ILE A 57 66.28 -26.93 85.74
C ILE A 57 66.72 -26.86 84.27
N GLN A 58 67.80 -27.56 83.88
CA GLN A 58 68.25 -27.57 82.48
C GLN A 58 67.30 -28.34 81.54
N ASN A 59 66.73 -29.45 81.99
CA ASN A 59 65.81 -30.27 81.19
C ASN A 59 64.34 -29.83 81.31
N LYS A 60 64.08 -28.55 81.61
CA LYS A 60 62.72 -28.02 81.73
C LYS A 60 61.99 -28.12 80.37
N PRO A 61 60.80 -28.74 80.29
CA PRO A 61 60.09 -28.89 79.04
C PRO A 61 59.79 -27.54 78.34
N THR A 62 59.70 -27.54 77.02
CA THR A 62 59.37 -26.36 76.20
C THR A 62 58.02 -26.46 75.50
N THR A 63 57.32 -27.59 75.61
CA THR A 63 56.03 -27.86 74.97
C THR A 63 54.94 -28.14 76.00
N LYS A 64 53.67 -27.85 75.67
CA LYS A 64 52.48 -28.18 76.49
C LYS A 64 52.52 -29.64 76.97
N ALA A 65 52.72 -30.57 76.03
CA ALA A 65 52.75 -32.00 76.29
C ALA A 65 53.88 -32.40 77.27
N GLY A 66 55.05 -31.76 77.18
CA GLY A 66 56.16 -32.03 78.09
C GLY A 66 55.92 -31.57 79.53
N TYR A 67 55.06 -30.57 79.75
CA TYR A 67 54.58 -30.18 81.08
C TYR A 67 53.38 -31.01 81.58
N GLY A 68 52.84 -31.93 80.78
CA GLY A 68 51.62 -32.68 81.12
C GLY A 68 50.34 -31.82 81.15
N ILE A 69 50.40 -30.58 80.68
CA ILE A 69 49.23 -29.70 80.54
C ILE A 69 48.31 -30.33 79.49
N THR A 70 47.01 -30.42 79.76
CA THR A 70 46.02 -31.06 78.85
C THR A 70 44.89 -30.13 78.42
N ASP A 71 44.60 -29.08 79.19
CA ASP A 71 43.46 -28.16 79.13
C ASP A 71 43.60 -26.98 78.15
N VAL A 72 44.78 -26.75 77.56
CA VAL A 72 45.03 -25.62 76.63
C VAL A 72 45.16 -26.07 75.18
N ASP A 73 44.22 -25.77 74.27
CA ASP A 73 44.39 -26.10 72.84
C ASP A 73 45.56 -25.34 72.18
N THR A 74 46.23 -25.95 71.20
CA THR A 74 47.18 -25.23 70.32
C THR A 74 46.44 -24.36 69.31
N SER A 75 47.10 -23.36 68.71
CA SER A 75 46.50 -22.53 67.65
C SER A 75 45.89 -23.37 66.52
N ALA A 76 46.60 -24.40 66.06
CA ALA A 76 46.08 -25.32 65.04
C ALA A 76 44.86 -26.13 65.49
N GLN A 77 44.74 -26.46 66.78
CA GLN A 77 43.54 -27.10 67.35
C GLN A 77 42.37 -26.10 67.48
N VAL A 78 42.65 -24.84 67.81
CA VAL A 78 41.64 -23.76 67.82
C VAL A 78 41.13 -23.48 66.40
N ASP A 79 42.03 -23.33 65.43
CA ASP A 79 41.69 -23.14 64.02
C ASP A 79 40.90 -24.33 63.47
N ALA A 80 41.27 -25.56 63.82
CA ALA A 80 40.51 -26.75 63.46
C ALA A 80 39.10 -26.76 64.07
N LYS A 81 38.93 -26.34 65.33
CA LYS A 81 37.61 -26.21 65.97
C LYS A 81 36.75 -25.10 65.35
N ILE A 82 37.35 -23.96 65.00
CA ILE A 82 36.68 -22.86 64.30
C ILE A 82 36.24 -23.31 62.90
N ASN A 83 37.14 -23.94 62.13
CA ASN A 83 36.82 -24.46 60.80
C ASN A 83 35.77 -25.58 60.88
N ALA A 84 35.80 -26.45 61.90
CA ALA A 84 34.75 -27.45 62.11
C ALA A 84 33.38 -26.81 62.42
N LEU A 85 33.35 -25.72 63.20
CA LEU A 85 32.13 -24.96 63.47
C LEU A 85 31.57 -24.30 62.20
N ILE A 86 32.43 -23.64 61.42
CA ILE A 86 32.07 -23.03 60.12
C ILE A 86 31.56 -24.09 59.13
N ASN A 87 32.28 -25.22 59.00
CA ASN A 87 31.93 -26.33 58.11
C ASN A 87 30.74 -27.17 58.61
N SER A 88 30.27 -26.97 59.84
CA SER A 88 29.01 -27.53 60.34
C SER A 88 27.80 -26.60 60.09
N ALA A 89 28.04 -25.31 59.82
CA ALA A 89 27.04 -24.31 59.50
C ALA A 89 26.77 -23.99 58.00
N PRO A 90 27.30 -24.67 56.94
CA PRO A 90 27.13 -24.23 55.55
C PRO A 90 25.68 -23.98 55.17
N GLY A 91 24.77 -24.93 55.42
CA GLY A 91 23.36 -24.78 55.06
C GLY A 91 22.65 -23.63 55.80
N VAL A 92 23.09 -23.25 57.00
CA VAL A 92 22.49 -22.12 57.76
C VAL A 92 23.01 -20.78 57.24
N LEU A 93 24.31 -20.68 56.96
CA LEU A 93 24.91 -19.49 56.35
C LEU A 93 24.40 -19.25 54.92
N ASP A 94 24.24 -20.32 54.15
CA ASP A 94 23.64 -20.32 52.82
C ASP A 94 22.17 -19.86 52.89
N THR A 95 21.36 -20.45 53.77
CA THR A 95 19.96 -20.01 54.01
C THR A 95 19.87 -18.52 54.39
N LEU A 96 20.79 -18.01 55.23
CA LEU A 96 20.82 -16.59 55.59
C LEU A 96 21.22 -15.68 54.41
N ALA A 97 22.14 -16.12 53.56
CA ALA A 97 22.52 -15.41 52.34
C ALA A 97 21.40 -15.42 51.30
N GLU A 98 20.71 -16.55 51.12
CA GLU A 98 19.53 -16.68 50.25
C GLU A 98 18.39 -15.76 50.71
N ILE A 99 18.09 -15.73 52.01
CA ILE A 99 17.05 -14.84 52.58
C ILE A 99 17.44 -13.37 52.39
N ALA A 100 18.70 -13.00 52.64
CA ALA A 100 19.18 -11.64 52.43
C ALA A 100 19.05 -11.22 50.95
N ALA A 101 19.46 -12.08 50.02
CA ALA A 101 19.32 -11.85 48.59
C ALA A 101 17.85 -11.79 48.13
N ALA A 102 16.97 -12.65 48.66
CA ALA A 102 15.53 -12.65 48.38
C ALA A 102 14.82 -11.39 48.90
N LEU A 103 15.33 -10.78 49.97
CA LEU A 103 14.91 -9.47 50.49
C LEU A 103 15.66 -8.28 49.83
N GLY A 104 16.41 -8.54 48.75
CA GLY A 104 17.10 -7.51 47.96
C GLY A 104 18.35 -6.92 48.60
N ASN A 105 18.89 -7.55 49.65
CA ASN A 105 19.99 -7.06 50.49
C ASN A 105 19.74 -5.66 51.08
N ASP A 106 18.48 -5.27 51.32
CA ASP A 106 18.09 -3.95 51.82
C ASP A 106 18.39 -3.77 53.32
N PRO A 107 19.37 -2.93 53.72
CA PRO A 107 19.69 -2.69 55.14
C PRO A 107 18.56 -1.99 55.91
N ASN A 108 17.60 -1.39 55.21
CA ASN A 108 16.48 -0.62 55.75
C ASN A 108 15.11 -1.23 55.36
N PHE A 109 15.06 -2.55 55.07
CA PHE A 109 13.87 -3.25 54.56
C PHE A 109 12.54 -2.84 55.23
N ALA A 110 12.51 -2.76 56.57
CA ALA A 110 11.32 -2.34 57.31
C ALA A 110 10.85 -0.91 56.94
N THR A 111 11.78 0.04 56.81
CA THR A 111 11.51 1.41 56.36
C THR A 111 11.04 1.45 54.91
N THR A 112 11.68 0.67 54.03
CA THR A 112 11.29 0.55 52.61
C THR A 112 9.86 0.04 52.45
N ILE A 113 9.50 -1.06 53.14
CA ILE A 113 8.14 -1.61 53.12
C ILE A 113 7.13 -0.63 53.76
N THR A 114 7.48 0.02 54.87
CA THR A 114 6.61 1.04 55.50
C THR A 114 6.32 2.20 54.55
N ASN A 115 7.33 2.71 53.84
CA ASN A 115 7.17 3.76 52.84
C ASN A 115 6.30 3.31 51.65
N GLN A 116 6.50 2.09 51.14
CA GLN A 116 5.65 1.54 50.07
C GLN A 116 4.19 1.34 50.51
N LEU A 117 3.96 0.97 51.76
CA LEU A 117 2.63 0.80 52.34
C LEU A 117 1.93 2.15 52.57
N ALA A 118 2.67 3.18 53.00
CA ALA A 118 2.15 4.53 53.18
C ALA A 118 1.65 5.18 51.87
N LEU A 119 2.12 4.71 50.70
CA LEU A 119 1.62 5.13 49.39
C LEU A 119 0.32 4.42 48.95
N LYS A 120 -0.16 3.43 49.71
CA LYS A 120 -1.45 2.77 49.44
C LYS A 120 -2.58 3.55 50.09
N ALA A 121 -3.71 3.69 49.39
CA ALA A 121 -4.89 4.31 49.94
C ALA A 121 -5.41 3.51 51.15
N ASN A 122 -5.73 4.20 52.25
CA ASN A 122 -6.35 3.59 53.42
C ASN A 122 -7.87 3.39 53.19
N ALA A 123 -8.52 2.62 54.07
CA ALA A 123 -9.95 2.31 53.97
C ALA A 123 -10.89 3.53 54.08
N ALA A 124 -10.44 4.67 54.63
CA ALA A 124 -11.23 5.90 54.69
C ALA A 124 -11.17 6.71 53.38
N ASN A 125 -10.17 6.45 52.53
CA ASN A 125 -9.95 7.14 51.25
C ASN A 125 -10.51 6.35 50.04
N VAL A 126 -11.17 5.21 50.26
CA VAL A 126 -11.76 4.37 49.21
C VAL A 126 -13.19 3.99 49.59
N PHE A 127 -14.09 3.98 48.61
CA PHE A 127 -15.43 3.41 48.78
C PHE A 127 -15.41 1.93 48.40
N THR A 128 -16.11 1.10 49.16
CA THR A 128 -16.49 -0.23 48.66
C THR A 128 -17.43 -0.08 47.46
N LYS A 129 -17.50 -1.11 46.61
CA LYS A 129 -18.44 -1.15 45.47
C LYS A 129 -19.89 -0.92 45.90
N THR A 130 -20.26 -1.37 47.11
CA THR A 130 -21.59 -1.20 47.70
C THR A 130 -21.85 0.26 48.10
N GLU A 131 -20.92 0.90 48.80
CA GLU A 131 -21.05 2.30 49.22
C GLU A 131 -21.06 3.25 48.02
N ALA A 132 -20.16 3.05 47.05
CA ALA A 132 -20.15 3.83 45.82
C ALA A 132 -21.50 3.72 45.09
N THR A 133 -22.08 2.51 45.02
CA THR A 133 -23.42 2.29 44.44
C THR A 133 -24.52 2.99 45.24
N ALA A 134 -24.46 2.96 46.57
CA ALA A 134 -25.45 3.60 47.43
C ALA A 134 -25.42 5.14 47.33
N THR A 135 -24.23 5.74 47.35
CA THR A 135 -24.05 7.19 47.19
C THR A 135 -24.48 7.67 45.81
N PHE A 136 -24.14 6.94 44.73
CA PHE A 136 -24.58 7.31 43.39
C PHE A 136 -26.10 7.16 43.21
N LYS A 137 -26.71 6.12 43.81
CA LYS A 137 -28.16 5.91 43.81
C LYS A 137 -28.93 7.00 44.57
N ALA A 138 -28.30 7.70 45.51
CA ALA A 138 -28.91 8.82 46.22
C ALA A 138 -29.06 10.09 45.36
N ILE A 139 -28.24 10.25 44.30
CA ILE A 139 -28.35 11.39 43.38
C ILE A 139 -29.33 11.04 42.26
N THR A 140 -30.62 11.19 42.54
CA THR A 140 -31.76 10.74 41.71
C THR A 140 -31.83 11.31 40.29
N TRP A 141 -31.02 12.33 39.96
CA TRP A 141 -30.97 12.93 38.62
C TRP A 141 -29.85 12.39 37.73
N PHE A 142 -28.88 11.63 38.26
CA PHE A 142 -27.88 10.96 37.43
C PHE A 142 -28.27 9.51 37.12
N PRO A 143 -27.97 9.00 35.90
CA PRO A 143 -28.11 7.59 35.62
C PRO A 143 -27.18 6.79 36.53
N THR A 144 -27.69 5.70 37.11
CA THR A 144 -26.85 4.76 37.88
C THR A 144 -25.73 4.20 36.99
N PHE A 145 -24.63 3.75 37.58
CA PHE A 145 -23.52 3.15 36.82
C PHE A 145 -23.98 1.96 35.95
N ALA A 146 -25.02 1.24 36.38
CA ALA A 146 -25.66 0.19 35.58
C ALA A 146 -26.42 0.73 34.36
N GLN A 147 -27.07 1.89 34.45
CA GLN A 147 -27.71 2.55 33.31
C GLN A 147 -26.69 3.14 32.33
N VAL A 148 -25.58 3.72 32.85
CA VAL A 148 -24.48 4.20 31.99
C VAL A 148 -23.83 3.03 31.23
N LEU A 149 -23.58 1.90 31.89
CA LEU A 149 -22.98 0.73 31.25
C LEU A 149 -23.91 0.04 30.24
N ASN A 150 -25.23 0.14 30.42
CA ASN A 150 -26.24 -0.37 29.49
C ASN A 150 -26.84 0.74 28.61
N THR A 151 -26.11 1.84 28.38
CA THR A 151 -26.54 2.92 27.48
C THR A 151 -26.80 2.32 26.10
N PRO A 152 -28.03 2.43 25.54
CA PRO A 152 -28.33 1.87 24.24
C PRO A 152 -27.43 2.44 23.13
N THR A 153 -27.16 1.63 22.11
CA THR A 153 -26.35 2.02 20.95
C THR A 153 -27.14 1.99 19.64
N THR A 154 -28.42 1.62 19.70
CA THR A 154 -29.33 1.49 18.55
C THR A 154 -30.56 2.38 18.72
N ARG A 155 -31.17 2.80 17.60
CA ARG A 155 -32.41 3.59 17.59
C ARG A 155 -33.49 2.97 18.47
N ASP A 156 -33.71 1.67 18.29
CA ASP A 156 -34.80 0.94 18.94
C ASP A 156 -34.57 0.83 20.46
N GLY A 157 -33.31 0.76 20.91
CA GLY A 157 -32.97 0.79 22.33
C GLY A 157 -33.18 2.16 22.99
N TYR A 158 -33.17 3.26 22.22
CA TYR A 158 -33.60 4.59 22.67
C TYR A 158 -35.09 4.86 22.43
N ALA A 159 -35.84 3.93 21.82
CA ALA A 159 -37.23 4.11 21.40
C ALA A 159 -37.50 5.38 20.56
N LEU A 160 -36.52 5.81 19.73
CA LEU A 160 -36.67 6.99 18.87
C LEU A 160 -37.63 6.69 17.71
N SER A 161 -38.78 7.36 17.70
CA SER A 161 -39.87 7.16 16.73
C SER A 161 -39.87 8.17 15.57
N ASP A 162 -39.05 9.22 15.66
CA ASP A 162 -38.88 10.30 14.69
C ASP A 162 -37.68 10.08 13.74
N VAL A 163 -37.00 8.95 13.86
CA VAL A 163 -35.81 8.59 13.07
C VAL A 163 -36.06 7.34 12.22
N TYR A 164 -35.90 7.45 10.90
CA TYR A 164 -35.96 6.30 10.00
C TYR A 164 -34.71 5.42 10.11
N THR A 165 -34.89 4.09 10.12
CA THR A 165 -33.79 3.13 9.93
C THR A 165 -33.20 3.25 8.53
N ARG A 166 -31.98 2.73 8.36
CA ARG A 166 -31.36 2.51 7.05
C ARG A 166 -32.27 1.71 6.10
N THR A 167 -33.03 0.74 6.62
CA THR A 167 -33.96 -0.08 5.83
C THR A 167 -35.16 0.73 5.37
N GLU A 168 -35.78 1.51 6.25
CA GLU A 168 -36.91 2.38 5.90
C GLU A 168 -36.48 3.51 4.96
N THR A 169 -35.32 4.14 5.20
CA THR A 169 -34.72 5.14 4.30
C THR A 169 -34.41 4.54 2.93
N ASN A 170 -33.80 3.35 2.87
CA ASN A 170 -33.55 2.67 1.60
C ASN A 170 -34.87 2.30 0.91
N ALA A 171 -35.88 1.83 1.64
CA ALA A 171 -37.20 1.51 1.08
C ALA A 171 -37.90 2.76 0.53
N ALA A 172 -37.81 3.90 1.22
CA ALA A 172 -38.35 5.18 0.74
C ALA A 172 -37.59 5.70 -0.49
N ILE A 173 -36.25 5.58 -0.53
CA ILE A 173 -35.45 5.91 -1.71
C ILE A 173 -35.80 5.00 -2.89
N GLN A 174 -35.90 3.68 -2.66
CA GLN A 174 -36.32 2.72 -3.69
C GLN A 174 -37.77 2.94 -4.13
N ALA A 175 -38.66 3.40 -3.23
CA ALA A 175 -40.02 3.81 -3.59
C ALA A 175 -40.02 5.07 -4.45
N ILE A 176 -39.14 6.06 -4.20
CA ILE A 176 -39.01 7.25 -5.06
C ILE A 176 -38.37 6.90 -6.42
N ILE A 177 -37.37 6.02 -6.45
CA ILE A 177 -36.74 5.53 -7.69
C ILE A 177 -37.72 4.67 -8.51
N GLY A 178 -38.46 3.78 -7.87
CA GLY A 178 -39.51 2.96 -8.50
C GLY A 178 -40.76 3.77 -8.88
N ALA A 179 -41.07 4.84 -8.13
CA ALA A 179 -42.08 5.85 -8.47
C ALA A 179 -41.52 6.98 -9.35
N ALA A 180 -40.45 6.71 -10.10
CA ALA A 180 -40.05 7.46 -11.29
C ALA A 180 -40.29 6.62 -12.57
N PRO A 181 -41.53 6.15 -12.84
CA PRO A 181 -41.84 5.11 -13.84
C PRO A 181 -42.04 5.74 -15.22
N GLY A 182 -41.17 6.72 -15.52
CA GLY A 182 -41.18 7.49 -16.75
C GLY A 182 -39.78 8.00 -17.06
N ALA A 183 -39.03 8.50 -16.08
CA ALA A 183 -37.66 8.96 -16.30
C ALA A 183 -36.66 7.80 -16.42
N LEU A 184 -36.71 6.81 -15.52
CA LEU A 184 -35.84 5.64 -15.62
C LEU A 184 -36.34 4.66 -16.69
N ASP A 185 -37.66 4.58 -16.86
CA ASP A 185 -38.31 3.83 -17.94
C ASP A 185 -37.87 4.36 -19.30
N THR A 186 -38.00 5.67 -19.57
CA THR A 186 -37.53 6.25 -20.86
C THR A 186 -36.04 6.06 -21.11
N LEU A 187 -35.15 6.05 -20.10
CA LEU A 187 -33.74 5.73 -20.33
C LEU A 187 -33.54 4.26 -20.76
N VAL A 188 -34.31 3.33 -20.20
CA VAL A 188 -34.30 1.90 -20.58
C VAL A 188 -34.98 1.67 -21.93
N GLU A 189 -36.11 2.33 -22.20
CA GLU A 189 -36.78 2.33 -23.51
C GLU A 189 -35.88 2.89 -24.60
N LEU A 190 -35.20 4.02 -24.36
CA LEU A 190 -34.24 4.61 -25.30
C LEU A 190 -33.05 3.68 -25.53
N ALA A 191 -32.47 3.10 -24.47
CA ALA A 191 -31.38 2.14 -24.62
C ALA A 191 -31.82 0.91 -25.45
N ASN A 192 -33.00 0.35 -25.18
CA ASN A 192 -33.55 -0.76 -25.95
C ASN A 192 -33.92 -0.40 -27.40
N ALA A 193 -34.49 0.79 -27.63
CA ALA A 193 -34.83 1.29 -28.97
C ALA A 193 -33.59 1.57 -29.83
N LEU A 194 -32.47 1.93 -29.20
CA LEU A 194 -31.15 2.04 -29.82
C LEU A 194 -30.38 0.70 -29.85
N GLY A 195 -31.03 -0.42 -29.53
CA GLY A 195 -30.46 -1.77 -29.60
C GLY A 195 -29.39 -2.08 -28.54
N ASN A 196 -29.32 -1.29 -27.47
CA ASN A 196 -28.25 -1.30 -26.47
C ASN A 196 -26.84 -1.14 -27.08
N ASP A 197 -26.72 -0.41 -28.20
CA ASP A 197 -25.46 -0.24 -28.93
C ASP A 197 -24.54 0.79 -28.26
N PRO A 198 -23.40 0.39 -27.66
CA PRO A 198 -22.45 1.31 -27.04
C PRO A 198 -21.72 2.20 -28.05
N ASN A 199 -21.79 1.87 -29.35
CA ASN A 199 -21.16 2.58 -30.45
C ASN A 199 -22.18 3.13 -31.47
N PHE A 200 -23.42 3.38 -31.04
CA PHE A 200 -24.54 3.79 -31.91
C PHE A 200 -24.17 4.83 -32.99
N ALA A 201 -23.41 5.87 -32.63
CA ALA A 201 -22.95 6.89 -33.58
C ALA A 201 -22.06 6.33 -34.70
N ALA A 202 -21.17 5.38 -34.40
CA ALA A 202 -20.34 4.71 -35.39
C ALA A 202 -21.16 3.75 -36.26
N THR A 203 -22.07 2.97 -35.67
CA THR A 203 -22.99 2.07 -36.38
C THR A 203 -23.84 2.83 -37.40
N ILE A 204 -24.45 3.95 -36.99
CA ILE A 204 -25.21 4.83 -37.87
C ILE A 204 -24.31 5.42 -38.97
N THR A 205 -23.11 5.90 -38.63
CA THR A 205 -22.16 6.44 -39.62
C THR A 205 -21.78 5.39 -40.69
N THR A 206 -21.53 4.14 -40.29
CA THR A 206 -21.27 3.02 -41.22
C THR A 206 -22.48 2.71 -42.10
N ALA A 207 -23.69 2.68 -41.52
CA ALA A 207 -24.93 2.44 -42.27
C ALA A 207 -25.25 3.55 -43.28
N LEU A 208 -24.90 4.80 -42.97
CA LEU A 208 -25.00 5.94 -43.89
C LEU A 208 -23.93 5.86 -45.00
N ALA A 209 -22.69 5.51 -44.67
CA ALA A 209 -21.60 5.37 -45.63
C ALA A 209 -21.84 4.27 -46.69
N ALA A 210 -22.69 3.28 -46.37
CA ALA A 210 -23.13 2.25 -47.32
C ALA A 210 -24.22 2.72 -48.31
N LYS A 211 -24.74 3.95 -48.20
CA LYS A 211 -25.72 4.51 -49.14
C LYS A 211 -25.02 5.08 -50.37
N ALA A 212 -25.63 4.91 -51.55
CA ALA A 212 -25.11 5.48 -52.79
C ALA A 212 -25.09 7.03 -52.71
N PRO A 213 -23.97 7.71 -53.05
CA PRO A 213 -23.92 9.16 -53.07
C PRO A 213 -24.82 9.76 -54.16
N GLN A 214 -25.66 10.73 -53.80
CA GLN A 214 -26.57 11.42 -54.72
C GLN A 214 -25.84 12.03 -55.94
N ALA A 215 -24.60 12.50 -55.76
CA ALA A 215 -23.76 13.01 -56.86
C ALA A 215 -23.37 11.95 -57.91
N THR A 216 -23.62 10.66 -57.63
CA THR A 216 -23.24 9.52 -58.49
C THR A 216 -24.43 8.60 -58.81
N THR A 217 -25.66 8.98 -58.47
CA THR A 217 -26.88 8.23 -58.79
C THR A 217 -27.92 9.12 -59.45
N TYR A 218 -28.51 8.63 -60.54
CA TYR A 218 -29.71 9.23 -61.12
C TYR A 218 -30.93 8.94 -60.24
N THR A 219 -31.78 9.94 -60.07
CA THR A 219 -33.11 9.77 -59.48
C THR A 219 -34.01 8.96 -60.41
N LYS A 220 -35.06 8.34 -59.84
CA LYS A 220 -36.07 7.64 -60.64
C LYS A 220 -36.70 8.58 -61.69
N THR A 221 -36.96 9.84 -61.33
CA THR A 221 -37.51 10.84 -62.25
C THR A 221 -36.59 11.08 -63.45
N GLU A 222 -35.29 11.27 -63.23
CA GLU A 222 -34.33 11.47 -64.32
C GLU A 222 -34.31 10.25 -65.26
N VAL A 223 -34.26 9.04 -64.71
CA VAL A 223 -34.30 7.80 -65.51
C VAL A 223 -35.62 7.64 -66.26
N ASP A 224 -36.76 7.94 -65.64
CA ASP A 224 -38.07 7.88 -66.30
C ASP A 224 -38.21 8.94 -67.42
N THR A 225 -37.44 10.05 -67.35
CA THR A 225 -37.36 11.06 -68.43
C THR A 225 -36.36 10.71 -69.53
N LEU A 226 -35.45 9.75 -69.34
CA LEU A 226 -34.59 9.26 -70.43
C LEU A 226 -35.47 8.54 -71.46
N GLN A 227 -35.54 9.12 -72.65
CA GLN A 227 -36.69 8.98 -73.53
C GLN A 227 -37.00 7.54 -73.97
N ARG A 228 -38.14 7.02 -73.51
CA ARG A 228 -38.99 6.21 -74.41
C ARG A 228 -39.42 7.13 -75.55
N MET A 229 -39.38 6.66 -76.79
CA MET A 229 -39.80 7.45 -77.95
C MET A 229 -41.22 8.01 -77.75
N GLY A 230 -41.34 9.33 -77.82
CA GLY A 230 -42.64 10.01 -77.69
C GLY A 230 -43.46 9.94 -78.96
N PHE A 231 -44.75 10.28 -78.87
CA PHE A 231 -45.64 10.47 -80.02
C PHE A 231 -46.12 11.93 -80.08
N VAL A 232 -46.28 12.46 -81.29
CA VAL A 232 -46.95 13.73 -81.57
C VAL A 232 -47.88 13.52 -82.76
N ASP A 233 -49.07 14.09 -82.71
CA ASP A 233 -50.05 13.99 -83.78
C ASP A 233 -50.12 15.28 -84.59
N TYR A 234 -50.09 15.15 -85.91
CA TYR A 234 -50.30 16.26 -86.85
C TYR A 234 -51.49 15.98 -87.75
N VAL A 235 -52.34 16.99 -87.98
CA VAL A 235 -53.58 16.88 -88.76
C VAL A 235 -53.63 17.87 -89.94
N ALA A 236 -52.47 18.39 -90.34
CA ALA A 236 -52.29 19.35 -91.42
C ALA A 236 -50.82 19.34 -91.90
N ASN A 237 -50.47 20.21 -92.84
CA ASN A 237 -49.07 20.52 -93.14
C ASN A 237 -48.36 21.11 -91.91
N PHE A 238 -47.08 20.80 -91.73
CA PHE A 238 -46.29 21.30 -90.61
C PHE A 238 -44.82 21.50 -91.03
N THR A 239 -44.12 22.37 -90.32
CA THR A 239 -42.66 22.50 -90.39
C THR A 239 -42.07 21.86 -89.14
N LEU A 240 -40.99 21.08 -89.30
CA LEU A 240 -40.32 20.43 -88.18
C LEU A 240 -39.86 21.46 -87.15
N GLN A 241 -40.13 21.17 -85.87
CA GLN A 241 -39.78 22.01 -84.74
C GLN A 241 -38.88 21.28 -83.74
N LEU A 242 -38.19 22.03 -82.88
CA LEU A 242 -37.23 21.49 -81.91
C LEU A 242 -37.86 20.46 -80.96
N SER A 243 -39.16 20.57 -80.71
CA SER A 243 -39.96 19.67 -79.87
C SER A 243 -40.35 18.34 -80.54
N ASP A 244 -40.11 18.15 -81.85
CA ASP A 244 -40.38 16.90 -82.57
C ASP A 244 -39.25 15.86 -82.40
N GLY A 245 -38.08 16.28 -81.92
CA GLY A 245 -36.89 15.44 -81.84
C GLY A 245 -37.07 14.20 -80.96
N ASN A 246 -36.57 13.06 -81.45
CA ASN A 246 -36.65 11.73 -80.82
C ASN A 246 -38.09 11.22 -80.62
N LYS A 247 -39.03 11.65 -81.48
CA LYS A 247 -40.45 11.23 -81.45
C LYS A 247 -40.90 10.62 -82.78
N MET A 248 -42.02 9.91 -82.72
CA MET A 248 -42.81 9.57 -83.90
C MET A 248 -43.92 10.63 -84.11
N LEU A 249 -43.88 11.28 -85.27
CA LEU A 249 -44.91 12.16 -85.79
C LEU A 249 -45.93 11.34 -86.57
N ARG A 250 -47.14 11.22 -86.03
CA ARG A 250 -48.25 10.52 -86.68
C ARG A 250 -49.07 11.56 -87.42
N VAL A 251 -48.97 11.57 -88.75
CA VAL A 251 -49.68 12.56 -89.58
C VAL A 251 -50.98 11.95 -90.09
N SER A 252 -52.10 12.46 -89.59
CA SER A 252 -53.45 11.99 -89.90
C SER A 252 -54.17 13.01 -90.79
N HIS A 253 -53.85 12.98 -92.09
CA HIS A 253 -54.53 13.80 -93.09
C HIS A 253 -55.35 12.94 -94.07
N ALA A 254 -56.50 13.46 -94.50
CA ALA A 254 -57.40 12.73 -95.39
C ALA A 254 -56.88 12.66 -96.84
N THR A 255 -56.33 13.77 -97.34
CA THR A 255 -55.97 13.96 -98.76
C THR A 255 -54.46 14.06 -99.03
N GLY A 256 -53.66 14.17 -97.97
CA GLY A 256 -52.19 14.24 -98.03
C GLY A 256 -51.65 15.51 -97.36
N ALA A 257 -50.45 15.44 -96.80
CA ALA A 257 -49.85 16.54 -96.02
C ALA A 257 -48.37 16.72 -96.36
N THR A 258 -47.84 17.90 -96.06
CA THR A 258 -46.42 18.22 -96.23
C THR A 258 -45.72 18.36 -94.88
N ALA A 259 -44.63 17.61 -94.70
CA ALA A 259 -43.68 17.76 -93.61
C ALA A 259 -42.47 18.58 -94.12
N SER A 260 -42.45 19.86 -93.79
CA SER A 260 -41.44 20.80 -94.27
C SER A 260 -40.19 20.78 -93.39
N ILE A 261 -39.02 20.66 -94.03
CA ILE A 261 -37.72 20.76 -93.36
C ILE A 261 -37.28 22.23 -93.40
N PRO A 262 -37.10 22.91 -92.25
CA PRO A 262 -36.62 24.29 -92.21
C PRO A 262 -35.14 24.37 -92.60
N THR A 263 -34.71 25.53 -93.11
CA THR A 263 -33.28 25.84 -93.23
C THR A 263 -32.65 25.97 -91.84
N ASN A 264 -31.36 25.69 -91.72
CA ASN A 264 -30.59 25.79 -90.48
C ASN A 264 -30.58 27.23 -89.93
N ALA A 265 -30.69 28.23 -90.82
CA ALA A 265 -30.81 29.64 -90.45
C ALA A 265 -32.21 30.01 -89.91
N ALA A 266 -33.29 29.40 -90.42
CA ALA A 266 -34.65 29.64 -89.95
C ALA A 266 -34.96 28.90 -88.63
N LEU A 267 -34.47 27.66 -88.50
CA LEU A 267 -34.52 26.90 -87.25
C LEU A 267 -33.33 25.94 -87.15
N ALA A 268 -32.42 26.23 -86.22
CA ALA A 268 -31.23 25.44 -85.95
C ALA A 268 -31.56 24.14 -85.18
N LEU A 269 -32.19 23.18 -85.85
CA LEU A 269 -32.32 21.81 -85.33
C LEU A 269 -30.92 21.18 -85.18
N PRO A 270 -30.61 20.47 -84.08
CA PRO A 270 -29.26 19.92 -83.85
C PRO A 270 -28.87 18.86 -84.88
N ILE A 271 -27.57 18.71 -85.15
CA ILE A 271 -27.05 17.57 -85.93
C ILE A 271 -27.30 16.29 -85.12
N GLY A 272 -27.71 15.21 -85.79
CA GLY A 272 -28.21 14.00 -85.12
C GLY A 272 -29.66 14.11 -84.62
N PHE A 273 -30.40 15.16 -85.00
CA PHE A 273 -31.86 15.21 -84.80
C PHE A 273 -32.52 14.09 -85.62
N VAL A 274 -33.16 13.16 -84.93
CA VAL A 274 -33.92 12.04 -85.52
C VAL A 274 -35.40 12.24 -85.28
N VAL A 275 -36.20 11.99 -86.31
CA VAL A 275 -37.66 11.95 -86.21
C VAL A 275 -38.22 10.82 -87.08
N ILE A 276 -39.23 10.10 -86.59
CA ILE A 276 -39.97 9.13 -87.43
C ILE A 276 -41.28 9.77 -87.86
N ILE A 277 -41.57 9.78 -89.15
CA ILE A 277 -42.82 10.27 -89.71
C ILE A 277 -43.66 9.07 -90.15
N LYS A 278 -44.91 8.98 -89.66
CA LYS A 278 -45.84 7.89 -89.96
C LYS A 278 -47.09 8.41 -90.65
N GLN A 279 -47.45 7.80 -91.78
CA GLN A 279 -48.73 8.00 -92.47
C GLN A 279 -49.87 7.34 -91.67
N ALA A 280 -50.42 8.07 -90.70
CA ALA A 280 -51.59 7.61 -89.94
C ALA A 280 -52.89 7.81 -90.76
N GLY A 281 -52.95 8.86 -91.56
CA GLY A 281 -54.08 9.17 -92.45
C GLY A 281 -54.11 8.36 -93.74
N LEU A 282 -55.13 8.61 -94.59
CA LEU A 282 -55.22 7.99 -95.92
C LEU A 282 -54.31 8.69 -96.94
N GLY A 283 -54.12 10.00 -96.80
CA GLY A 283 -53.28 10.79 -97.68
C GLY A 283 -51.78 10.59 -97.43
N SER A 284 -50.99 10.58 -98.50
CA SER A 284 -49.53 10.48 -98.41
C SER A 284 -48.91 11.73 -97.79
N ILE A 285 -47.81 11.53 -97.07
CA ILE A 285 -47.02 12.61 -96.49
C ILE A 285 -45.86 12.88 -97.45
N THR A 286 -45.75 14.12 -97.92
CA THR A 286 -44.58 14.57 -98.70
C THR A 286 -43.58 15.23 -97.75
N VAL A 287 -42.35 14.76 -97.72
CA VAL A 287 -41.24 15.44 -97.02
C VAL A 287 -40.65 16.47 -97.97
N ALA A 288 -40.72 17.75 -97.60
CA ALA A 288 -40.33 18.86 -98.47
C ALA A 288 -39.16 19.66 -97.86
N PRO A 289 -37.95 19.61 -98.45
CA PRO A 289 -36.87 20.50 -98.04
C PRO A 289 -37.18 21.96 -98.42
N SER A 290 -36.88 22.89 -97.52
CA SER A 290 -36.85 24.32 -97.86
C SER A 290 -35.76 24.60 -98.90
N ALA A 291 -35.88 25.70 -99.66
CA ALA A 291 -34.85 26.10 -100.62
C ALA A 291 -33.48 26.25 -99.92
N GLY A 292 -32.45 25.58 -100.46
CA GLY A 292 -31.11 25.49 -99.87
C GLY A 292 -30.87 24.25 -98.99
N VAL A 293 -31.90 23.49 -98.63
CA VAL A 293 -31.76 22.22 -97.89
C VAL A 293 -31.60 21.06 -98.87
N THR A 294 -30.58 20.23 -98.64
CA THR A 294 -30.33 18.98 -99.36
C THR A 294 -31.04 17.83 -98.64
N LEU A 295 -31.89 17.10 -99.38
CA LEU A 295 -32.55 15.89 -98.91
C LEU A 295 -32.01 14.68 -99.66
N LEU A 296 -31.25 13.84 -98.96
CA LEU A 296 -30.75 12.56 -99.46
C LEU A 296 -31.86 11.52 -99.27
N SER A 297 -32.36 10.94 -100.36
CA SER A 297 -33.38 9.89 -100.31
C SER A 297 -33.15 8.85 -101.42
N PRO A 298 -33.48 7.56 -101.18
CA PRO A 298 -33.39 6.52 -102.20
C PRO A 298 -34.20 6.91 -103.45
N ASN A 299 -33.58 6.87 -104.63
CA ASN A 299 -34.21 7.20 -105.92
C ASN A 299 -34.95 8.56 -105.96
N SER A 300 -34.56 9.53 -105.12
CA SER A 300 -35.25 10.82 -104.96
C SER A 300 -36.73 10.71 -104.52
N LEU A 301 -37.10 9.61 -103.87
CA LEU A 301 -38.45 9.38 -103.36
C LEU A 301 -38.68 10.21 -102.09
N VAL A 302 -39.81 10.94 -102.04
CA VAL A 302 -40.07 11.93 -100.99
C VAL A 302 -41.46 11.82 -100.37
N LYS A 303 -42.28 10.85 -100.80
CA LYS A 303 -43.63 10.64 -100.27
C LYS A 303 -43.73 9.31 -99.56
N THR A 304 -44.54 9.21 -98.52
CA THR A 304 -44.86 7.91 -97.92
C THR A 304 -45.71 7.05 -98.87
N ALA A 305 -45.35 5.78 -99.01
CA ALA A 305 -45.90 4.90 -100.04
C ALA A 305 -47.39 4.54 -99.90
N THR A 306 -47.86 4.37 -98.66
CA THR A 306 -49.21 3.85 -98.38
C THR A 306 -49.60 4.14 -96.93
N LYS A 307 -50.87 3.93 -96.58
CA LYS A 307 -51.35 4.02 -95.19
C LYS A 307 -50.45 3.16 -94.28
N ASP A 308 -50.14 3.70 -93.12
CA ASP A 308 -49.29 3.12 -92.09
C ASP A 308 -47.79 3.03 -92.42
N ALA A 309 -47.36 3.39 -93.64
CA ALA A 309 -45.96 3.56 -94.00
C ALA A 309 -45.24 4.56 -93.06
N GLN A 310 -43.94 4.33 -92.90
CA GLN A 310 -43.08 5.12 -92.05
C GLN A 310 -41.80 5.47 -92.81
N CYS A 311 -41.29 6.66 -92.52
CA CYS A 311 -39.95 7.07 -92.87
C CYS A 311 -39.24 7.68 -91.66
N VAL A 312 -37.93 7.48 -91.60
CA VAL A 312 -37.04 8.10 -90.63
C VAL A 312 -36.34 9.25 -91.34
N LEU A 313 -36.29 10.40 -90.69
CA LEU A 313 -35.62 11.58 -91.17
C LEU A 313 -34.54 11.96 -90.15
N VAL A 314 -33.29 12.09 -90.61
CA VAL A 314 -32.12 12.35 -89.77
C VAL A 314 -31.36 13.56 -90.29
N LYS A 315 -30.95 14.47 -89.41
CA LYS A 315 -30.09 15.60 -89.78
C LYS A 315 -28.61 15.20 -89.70
N GLU A 316 -27.94 15.15 -90.85
CA GLU A 316 -26.55 14.71 -90.95
C GLU A 316 -25.55 15.86 -90.80
N SER A 317 -25.89 17.05 -91.31
CA SER A 317 -25.09 18.26 -91.11
C SER A 317 -25.96 19.53 -91.28
N ALA A 318 -25.34 20.71 -91.37
CA ALA A 318 -26.07 21.94 -91.66
C ALA A 318 -26.74 21.85 -93.04
N ASP A 319 -28.06 22.01 -93.09
CA ASP A 319 -28.87 21.95 -94.31
C ASP A 319 -28.75 20.63 -95.12
N VAL A 320 -28.29 19.52 -94.51
CA VAL A 320 -28.28 18.18 -95.12
C VAL A 320 -29.02 17.18 -94.23
N TRP A 321 -29.96 16.46 -94.84
CA TRP A 321 -30.82 15.48 -94.18
C TRP A 321 -30.91 14.19 -95.00
N SER A 322 -30.93 13.04 -94.33
CA SER A 322 -31.27 11.75 -94.93
C SER A 322 -32.69 11.32 -94.59
N LEU A 323 -33.40 10.81 -95.59
CA LEU A 323 -34.77 10.31 -95.52
C LEU A 323 -34.82 8.88 -96.04
N GLU A 324 -35.15 7.95 -95.15
CA GLU A 324 -35.23 6.52 -95.46
C GLU A 324 -36.55 5.92 -95.01
N GLY A 325 -37.03 4.87 -95.68
CA GLY A 325 -38.25 4.15 -95.29
C GLY A 325 -39.07 3.67 -96.48
N ASN A 326 -40.37 3.47 -96.24
CA ASN A 326 -41.31 3.02 -97.27
C ASN A 326 -41.85 4.22 -98.07
N LEU A 327 -41.14 4.57 -99.14
CA LEU A 327 -41.30 5.81 -99.92
C LEU A 327 -41.71 5.56 -101.37
N VAL A 328 -42.33 6.58 -101.99
CA VAL A 328 -42.70 6.73 -103.42
C VAL A 328 -42.54 8.20 -103.89
#